data_AF-A0A3N2FZ34-F1
#
_entry.id   AF-A0A3N2FZ34-F1
#
_cell.length_a   1.000
_cell.length_b   1.000
_cell.length_c   1.000
_cell.angle_alpha   90.00
_cell.angle_beta   90.00
_cell.angle_gamma   90.00
#
_symmetry.space_group_name_H-M   'P 1'
#
loop_
_entity.id
_entity.type
_entity.pdbx_description
1 polymer ?
#
loop_
_entity_poly.entity_id
_entity_poly.type
_entity_poly.pdbx_seq_one_letter_code
_entity_poly.pdbx_strand_id
1 'polypeptide(L)'
;MADTNYKVTLPWNFPYEQRIRAGVTVTKAYGYEGPLTDEQVTEITEDGQFVIEAIEEQVTKPLTKAELLAQAEADGLTLDVTIDNKRDEIVAAIEAATQD
;
A
#
# COMPACT_ATOMS: atom_id res chain seq x y z
N MET A 1 -2.17 -8.57 13.29
CA MET A 1 -2.79 -7.36 12.71
C MET A 1 -1.70 -6.75 11.85
N ALA A 2 -1.98 -6.47 10.58
CA ALA A 2 -0.96 -5.92 9.70
C ALA A 2 -0.80 -4.45 10.09
N ASP A 3 0.35 -4.10 10.66
CA ASP A 3 0.67 -2.71 10.94
C ASP A 3 1.01 -2.03 9.61
N THR A 4 0.00 -1.45 8.96
CA THR A 4 0.20 -0.64 7.76
C THR A 4 0.85 0.66 8.18
N ASN A 5 1.89 1.08 7.46
CA ASN A 5 2.46 2.41 7.70
C ASN A 5 1.48 3.45 7.18
N TYR A 6 1.27 4.51 7.96
CA TYR A 6 0.47 5.65 7.58
C TYR A 6 1.27 6.92 7.72
N LYS A 7 0.98 7.86 6.83
CA LYS A 7 1.36 9.26 6.96
C LYS A 7 0.15 10.02 7.47
N VAL A 8 0.30 10.66 8.61
CA VAL A 8 -0.71 11.52 9.20
C VAL A 8 -0.19 12.94 9.20
N THR A 9 -0.93 13.88 8.63
CA THR A 9 -0.55 15.30 8.62
C THR A 9 -1.66 16.17 9.18
N LEU A 10 -1.26 17.34 9.68
CA LEU A 10 -2.20 18.38 10.11
C LEU A 10 -2.53 19.29 8.93
N PRO A 11 -3.74 19.85 8.88
CA PRO A 11 -4.12 20.80 7.85
C PRO A 11 -3.21 22.03 7.90
N TRP A 12 -2.96 22.63 6.74
CA TRP A 12 -2.09 23.81 6.63
C TRP A 12 -2.47 24.94 7.60
N ASN A 13 -3.78 25.14 7.78
CA ASN A 13 -4.34 26.17 8.66
C ASN A 13 -4.42 25.75 10.15
N PHE A 14 -3.75 24.66 10.55
CA PHE A 14 -3.78 24.22 11.94
C PHE A 14 -3.06 25.24 12.84
N PRO A 15 -3.68 25.69 13.95
CA PRO A 15 -3.18 26.79 14.76
C PRO A 15 -2.02 26.42 15.70
N TYR A 16 -1.75 25.12 15.91
CA TYR A 16 -0.70 24.64 16.81
C TYR A 16 0.45 23.95 16.06
N GLU A 17 1.60 23.82 16.71
CA GLU A 17 2.79 23.16 16.15
C GLU A 17 2.67 21.63 16.11
N GLN A 18 1.82 21.04 16.95
CA GLN A 18 1.55 19.60 16.99
C GLN A 18 0.18 19.31 17.60
N ARG A 19 -0.35 18.11 17.36
CA ARG A 19 -1.55 17.55 18.00
C ARG A 19 -1.32 16.08 18.32
N ILE A 20 -1.90 15.62 19.43
CA ILE A 20 -1.83 14.21 19.83
C ILE A 20 -3.23 13.60 19.73
N ARG A 21 -3.36 12.45 19.09
CA ARG A 21 -4.62 11.70 18.97
C ARG A 21 -4.33 10.20 18.96
N ALA A 22 -5.10 9.40 19.70
CA ALA A 22 -4.88 7.95 19.83
C ALA A 22 -3.43 7.57 20.21
N GLY A 23 -2.75 8.41 21.01
CA GLY A 23 -1.34 8.26 21.37
C GLY A 23 -0.32 8.65 20.28
N VAL A 24 -0.79 9.06 19.10
CA VAL A 24 0.04 9.47 17.96
C VAL A 24 0.29 10.96 18.02
N THR A 25 1.55 11.38 18.04
CA THR A 25 1.94 12.80 17.99
C THR A 25 2.21 13.21 16.55
N VAL A 26 1.36 14.09 16.02
CA VAL A 26 1.46 14.60 14.65
C VAL A 26 1.97 16.04 14.70
N THR A 27 3.10 16.31 14.06
CA THR A 27 3.69 17.65 13.99
C THR A 27 3.18 18.42 12.77
N LYS A 28 3.12 19.75 12.84
CA LYS A 28 2.75 20.59 11.70
C LYS A 28 3.85 20.62 10.63
N ALA A 29 5.11 20.54 11.05
CA ALA A 29 6.26 20.64 10.15
C ALA A 29 6.44 19.37 9.28
N TYR A 30 6.27 18.19 9.86
CA TYR A 30 6.57 16.91 9.19
C TYR A 30 5.43 15.89 9.27
N GLY A 31 4.39 16.13 10.06
CA GLY A 31 3.36 15.14 10.33
C GLY A 31 3.82 14.08 11.32
N TYR A 32 3.22 12.91 11.18
CA TYR A 32 3.60 11.63 11.75
C TYR A 32 3.72 10.63 10.60
N GLU A 33 4.73 9.78 10.65
CA GLU A 33 4.93 8.70 9.69
C GLU A 33 5.31 7.44 10.47
N GLY A 34 4.52 6.39 10.35
CA GLY A 34 4.78 5.16 11.07
C GLY A 34 3.60 4.17 11.05
N PRO A 35 3.80 2.98 11.62
CA PRO A 35 2.76 1.97 11.74
C PRO A 35 1.64 2.48 12.65
N LEU A 36 0.40 2.39 12.17
CA LEU A 36 -0.79 2.64 12.99
C LEU A 36 -1.68 1.42 13.01
N THR A 37 -2.32 1.18 14.15
CA THR A 37 -3.36 0.16 14.26
C THR A 37 -4.66 0.65 13.62
N ASP A 38 -5.52 -0.28 13.18
CA ASP A 38 -6.84 0.04 12.63
C ASP A 38 -7.68 0.92 13.59
N GLU A 39 -7.55 0.71 14.89
CA GLU A 39 -8.21 1.51 15.93
C GLU A 39 -7.68 2.95 15.96
N GLN A 40 -6.36 3.14 15.91
CA GLN A 40 -5.75 4.47 15.84
C GLN A 40 -6.16 5.21 14.57
N VAL A 41 -6.15 4.53 13.42
CA VAL A 41 -6.58 5.12 12.14
C VAL A 41 -8.04 5.57 12.23
N THR A 42 -8.91 4.75 12.82
CA THR A 42 -10.33 5.08 13.01
C THR A 42 -10.47 6.31 13.90
N GLU A 43 -9.86 6.34 15.08
CA GLU A 43 -9.95 7.47 16.02
C GLU A 43 -9.39 8.79 15.47
N ILE A 44 -8.34 8.71 14.63
CA ILE A 44 -7.73 9.88 13.98
C ILE A 44 -8.61 10.36 12.82
N THR A 45 -9.20 9.43 12.07
CA THR A 45 -10.14 9.75 10.96
C THR A 45 -11.40 10.42 11.51
N GLU A 46 -11.96 9.89 12.60
CA GLU A 46 -13.14 10.44 13.26
C GLU A 46 -12.94 11.85 13.84
N ASP A 47 -11.70 12.22 14.19
CA ASP A 47 -11.39 13.58 14.66
C ASP A 47 -11.57 14.62 13.54
N GLY A 48 -11.41 14.22 12.27
CA GLY A 48 -11.62 15.07 11.09
C GLY A 48 -10.65 16.25 10.95
N GLN A 49 -9.66 16.37 11.85
CA GLN A 49 -8.61 17.40 11.80
C GLN A 49 -7.27 16.86 11.28
N PHE A 50 -7.22 15.60 10.86
CA PHE A 50 -6.02 14.96 10.35
C PHE A 50 -6.25 14.51 8.92
N VAL A 51 -5.20 14.55 8.11
CA VAL A 51 -5.14 13.92 6.81
C VAL A 51 -4.35 12.63 6.97
N ILE A 52 -4.98 11.48 6.77
CA ILE A 52 -4.35 10.17 6.85
C ILE A 52 -4.17 9.64 5.42
N GLU A 53 -2.96 9.21 5.12
CA GLU A 53 -2.60 8.55 3.86
C GLU A 53 -1.94 7.22 4.20
N ALA A 54 -2.48 6.11 3.69
CA ALA A 54 -1.81 4.83 3.81
C ALA A 54 -0.52 4.89 2.99
N ILE A 55 0.62 4.67 3.66
CA ILE A 55 1.86 4.34 2.97
C ILE A 55 1.72 2.87 2.63
N GLU A 56 1.09 2.63 1.48
CA GLU A 56 1.30 1.37 0.79
C GLU A 56 2.79 1.33 0.49
N GLU A 57 3.56 0.68 1.36
CA GLU A 57 4.83 0.11 0.94
C GLU A 57 4.42 -0.76 -0.23
N GLN A 58 4.64 -0.25 -1.45
CA GLN A 58 4.53 -1.04 -2.66
C GLN A 58 5.54 -2.15 -2.45
N VAL A 59 5.08 -3.24 -1.85
CA VAL A 59 5.73 -4.52 -1.90
C VAL A 59 5.54 -4.98 -3.34
N THR A 60 6.10 -4.24 -4.29
CA THR A 60 6.61 -4.79 -5.53
C THR A 60 7.85 -5.59 -5.14
N LYS A 61 7.68 -6.59 -4.27
CA LYS A 61 8.49 -7.78 -4.41
C LYS A 61 8.17 -8.23 -5.82
N PRO A 62 9.15 -8.28 -6.72
CA PRO A 62 8.89 -8.81 -8.04
C PRO A 62 8.28 -10.19 -7.82
N LEU A 63 7.00 -10.36 -8.17
CA LEU A 63 6.32 -11.66 -8.08
C LEU A 63 7.26 -12.68 -8.68
N THR A 64 7.49 -13.75 -7.92
CA THR A 64 8.33 -14.83 -8.41
C THR A 64 7.67 -15.41 -9.66
N LYS A 65 8.46 -16.09 -10.51
CA LYS A 65 7.92 -16.73 -11.71
C LYS A 65 6.71 -17.63 -11.41
N ALA A 66 6.73 -18.31 -10.28
CA ALA A 66 5.64 -19.17 -9.82
C ALA A 66 4.39 -18.38 -9.45
N GLU A 67 4.56 -17.24 -8.75
CA GLU A 67 3.44 -16.38 -8.38
C GLU A 67 2.81 -15.68 -9.60
N LEU A 68 3.62 -15.30 -10.59
CA LEU A 68 3.11 -14.76 -11.85
C LEU A 68 2.26 -15.77 -12.61
N LEU A 69 2.72 -17.02 -12.72
CA LEU A 69 1.94 -18.09 -13.37
C LEU A 69 0.67 -18.40 -12.58
N ALA A 70 0.76 -18.51 -11.26
CA ALA A 70 -0.42 -18.74 -10.41
C ALA A 70 -1.45 -17.60 -10.50
N GLN A 71 -0.98 -16.35 -10.60
CA GLN A 71 -1.84 -15.19 -10.83
C GLN A 71 -2.57 -15.32 -12.16
N ALA A 72 -1.85 -15.68 -13.24
CA ALA A 72 -2.43 -15.87 -14.55
C ALA A 72 -3.48 -16.99 -14.58
N GLU A 73 -3.18 -18.13 -13.96
CA GLU A 73 -4.12 -19.24 -13.82
C GLU A 73 -5.36 -18.84 -13.00
N ALA A 74 -5.18 -18.05 -11.94
CA ALA A 74 -6.29 -17.53 -11.12
C ALA A 74 -7.17 -16.53 -11.89
N ASP A 75 -6.58 -15.76 -12.79
CA ASP A 75 -7.29 -14.86 -13.70
C ASP A 75 -7.92 -15.61 -14.90
N GLY A 76 -7.70 -16.93 -15.01
CA GLY A 76 -8.21 -17.76 -16.10
C GLY A 76 -7.45 -17.59 -17.43
N LEU A 77 -6.27 -16.96 -17.39
CA LEU A 77 -5.41 -16.75 -18.54
C LEU A 77 -4.67 -18.04 -18.87
N THR A 78 -4.77 -18.49 -20.12
CA THR A 78 -3.98 -19.62 -20.63
C THR A 78 -2.71 -19.08 -21.26
N LEU A 79 -1.57 -19.23 -20.57
CA LEU A 79 -0.28 -18.77 -21.06
C LEU A 79 0.53 -19.91 -21.69
N ASP A 80 1.18 -19.65 -22.82
CA ASP A 80 2.18 -20.54 -23.43
C ASP A 80 3.58 -20.30 -22.83
N VAL A 81 3.65 -20.10 -21.52
CA VAL A 81 4.92 -19.93 -20.79
C VAL A 81 4.90 -20.79 -19.54
N THR A 82 6.09 -21.24 -19.13
CA THR A 82 6.29 -22.10 -17.97
C THR A 82 7.29 -21.50 -17.00
N ILE A 83 7.49 -22.14 -15.85
CA ILE A 83 8.46 -21.71 -14.84
C ILE A 83 9.91 -21.66 -15.36
N ASP A 84 10.20 -22.40 -16.44
CA ASP A 84 11.50 -22.45 -17.09
C ASP A 84 11.81 -21.15 -17.87
N ASN A 85 10.77 -20.52 -18.43
CA ASN A 85 10.88 -19.25 -19.15
C ASN A 85 11.40 -18.12 -18.27
N LYS A 86 11.95 -17.06 -18.89
CA LYS A 86 12.39 -15.89 -18.14
C LYS A 86 11.21 -15.16 -17.53
N ARG A 87 11.44 -14.48 -16.40
CA ARG A 87 10.40 -13.69 -15.72
C ARG A 87 9.76 -12.69 -16.68
N ASP A 88 10.56 -11.97 -17.47
CA ASP A 88 10.07 -11.03 -18.48
C ASP A 88 9.18 -11.67 -19.53
N GLU A 89 9.46 -12.91 -19.96
CA GLU A 89 8.60 -13.62 -20.92
C GLU A 89 7.25 -13.98 -20.29
N ILE A 90 7.26 -14.37 -19.01
CA ILE A 90 6.02 -14.67 -18.26
C ILE A 90 5.20 -13.40 -18.06
N VAL A 91 5.83 -12.30 -17.67
CA VAL A 91 5.15 -11.00 -17.52
C VAL A 91 4.58 -10.55 -18.87
N ALA A 92 5.35 -10.61 -19.96
CA ALA A 92 4.89 -10.24 -21.28
C ALA A 92 3.71 -11.09 -21.77
N ALA A 93 3.72 -12.40 -21.46
CA ALA A 93 2.61 -13.28 -21.79
C ALA A 93 1.34 -12.95 -20.97
N ILE A 94 1.49 -12.62 -19.68
CA ILE A 94 0.38 -12.15 -18.84
C ILE A 94 -0.21 -10.87 -19.42
N GLU A 95 0.64 -9.85 -19.65
CA GLU A 95 0.20 -8.58 -20.22
C GLU A 95 -0.50 -8.77 -21.57
N ALA A 96 0.05 -9.61 -22.45
CA ALA A 96 -0.58 -9.93 -23.73
C ALA A 96 -1.94 -10.62 -23.57
N ALA A 97 -2.10 -11.50 -22.58
CA ALA A 97 -3.33 -12.23 -22.33
C ALA A 97 -4.41 -11.36 -21.64
N THR A 98 -4.03 -10.36 -20.83
CA THR A 98 -4.98 -9.44 -20.17
C THR A 98 -5.42 -8.29 -21.09
N GLN A 99 -4.73 -8.04 -22.21
CA GLN A 99 -5.06 -6.97 -23.16
C GLN A 99 -5.98 -7.40 -24.33
N ASP A 100 -6.34 -8.69 -24.44
CA ASP A 100 -7.28 -9.24 -25.44
C ASP A 100 -8.75 -9.08 -25.00
#